data_AF-A0A2G6HMN0-F1
#
_entry.id   AF-A0A2G6HMN0-F1
#
_cell.length_a   1.000
_cell.length_b   1.000
_cell.length_c   1.000
_cell.angle_alpha   90.00
_cell.angle_beta   90.00
_cell.angle_gamma   90.00
#
_symmetry.space_group_name_H-M   'P 1'
#
loop_
_entity.id
_entity.type
_entity.pdbx_description
1 polymer ?
#
loop_
_entity_poly.entity_id
_entity_poly.type
_entity_poly.pdbx_seq_one_letter_code
_entity_poly.pdbx_strand_id
1 'polypeptide(L)'
;WIKVYDLPQAGRNAKGKPVINLLQLEDGEKVEAVLPIKEYTDDQFVFFATKKGTVKKTPLSAFSNQRANGIIAVNLREGDELLGVDMTNGNSDVMLFSDTGKVIRFNENDVRSMGRTAAGVRGMRLAEDSELVGLVVVHPQTKEAPNEGDILTATVNGYGKRTALSEYPLRGRGGQGVISIQTSERNGNVIGAILVDEGDETMLITNGGTLIRSRVAEVSRVGRNTQGVKLIKMGDNEQLISVARIIPEEEEELDISEENENININDNE
;
A
#
# COMPACT_ATOMS: atom_id res chain seq x y z
N TRP A 1 -19.34 0.79 3.35
CA TRP A 1 -19.15 -0.65 3.08
C TRP A 1 -19.89 -0.98 1.82
N ILE A 2 -19.27 -1.80 0.99
CA ILE A 2 -19.89 -2.33 -0.21
C ILE A 2 -19.75 -3.84 -0.09
N LYS A 3 -20.86 -4.58 -0.17
CA LYS A 3 -20.75 -6.04 -0.24
C LYS A 3 -20.26 -6.38 -1.64
N VAL A 4 -19.36 -7.35 -1.77
CA VAL A 4 -18.69 -7.63 -3.04
C VAL A 4 -19.70 -7.91 -4.17
N TYR A 5 -20.81 -8.57 -3.86
CA TYR A 5 -21.89 -8.85 -4.83
C TYR A 5 -22.72 -7.63 -5.24
N ASP A 6 -22.59 -6.48 -4.56
CA ASP A 6 -23.23 -5.22 -4.96
C ASP A 6 -22.40 -4.49 -6.04
N LEU A 7 -21.16 -4.94 -6.28
CA LEU A 7 -20.32 -4.38 -7.34
C LEU A 7 -20.87 -4.79 -8.72
N PRO A 8 -20.79 -3.88 -9.73
CA PRO A 8 -21.26 -4.19 -11.06
C PRO A 8 -20.43 -5.33 -11.67
N GLN A 9 -21.09 -6.44 -11.98
CA GLN A 9 -20.47 -7.52 -12.72
C GLN A 9 -20.21 -7.06 -14.16
N ALA A 10 -18.96 -7.13 -14.59
CA ALA A 10 -18.57 -6.74 -15.93
C ALA A 10 -17.41 -7.63 -16.41
N GLY A 11 -17.33 -7.85 -17.72
CA GLY A 11 -16.22 -8.61 -18.30
C GLY A 11 -14.88 -7.87 -18.14
N ARG A 12 -13.76 -8.59 -18.28
CA ARG A 12 -12.38 -8.06 -18.12
C ARG A 12 -12.09 -6.76 -18.89
N ASN A 13 -12.71 -6.57 -20.06
CA ASN A 13 -12.50 -5.40 -20.90
C ASN A 13 -13.40 -4.19 -20.55
N ALA A 14 -14.32 -4.35 -19.60
CA ALA A 14 -15.25 -3.29 -19.21
C ALA A 14 -14.63 -2.36 -18.16
N LYS A 15 -14.89 -1.06 -18.28
CA LYS A 15 -14.37 -0.03 -17.37
C LYS A 15 -15.00 -0.03 -15.96
N GLY A 16 -16.02 -0.86 -15.72
CA GLY A 16 -16.78 -0.87 -14.47
C GLY A 16 -17.60 0.42 -14.25
N LYS A 17 -17.91 0.71 -12.98
CA LYS A 17 -18.54 1.97 -12.56
C LYS A 17 -17.58 2.76 -11.66
N PRO A 18 -17.59 4.10 -11.72
CA PRO A 18 -16.85 4.92 -10.76
C PRO A 18 -17.21 4.60 -9.32
N VAL A 19 -16.21 4.42 -8.45
CA VAL A 19 -16.42 4.09 -7.03
C VAL A 19 -17.19 5.18 -6.28
N ILE A 20 -17.04 6.43 -6.69
CA ILE A 20 -17.78 7.58 -6.15
C ILE A 20 -19.29 7.47 -6.36
N ASN A 21 -19.75 6.68 -7.33
CA ASN A 21 -21.18 6.43 -7.54
C ASN A 21 -21.74 5.37 -6.59
N LEU A 22 -20.86 4.63 -5.90
CA LEU A 22 -21.19 3.58 -4.95
C LEU A 22 -21.06 4.05 -3.50
N LEU A 23 -20.46 5.23 -3.28
CA LEU A 23 -20.17 5.80 -1.98
C LEU A 23 -20.80 7.19 -1.86
N GLN A 24 -21.33 7.51 -0.69
CA GLN A 24 -21.79 8.87 -0.38
C GLN A 24 -20.59 9.67 0.11
N LEU A 25 -19.84 10.26 -0.82
CA LEU A 25 -18.68 11.11 -0.51
C LEU A 25 -19.10 12.58 -0.44
N GLU A 26 -18.50 13.32 0.49
CA GLU A 26 -18.60 14.78 0.53
C GLU A 26 -17.74 15.43 -0.58
N ASP A 27 -17.99 16.71 -0.86
CA ASP A 27 -17.22 17.44 -1.86
C ASP A 27 -15.74 17.52 -1.45
N GLY A 28 -14.85 17.15 -2.35
CA GLY A 28 -13.41 17.05 -2.08
C GLY A 28 -12.96 15.81 -1.31
N GLU A 29 -13.87 14.95 -0.82
CA GLU A 29 -13.51 13.70 -0.14
C GLU A 29 -12.98 12.66 -1.14
N LYS A 30 -11.90 11.96 -0.76
CA LYS A 30 -11.22 10.96 -1.59
C LYS A 30 -11.16 9.61 -0.89
N VAL A 31 -11.18 8.54 -1.68
CA VAL A 31 -10.98 7.18 -1.19
C VAL A 31 -9.48 6.94 -1.01
N GLU A 32 -9.05 6.76 0.24
CA GLU A 32 -7.64 6.49 0.57
C GLU A 32 -7.30 4.99 0.55
N ALA A 33 -8.24 4.13 0.94
CA ALA A 33 -7.99 2.69 1.02
C ALA A 33 -9.27 1.88 0.84
N VAL A 34 -9.11 0.66 0.32
CA VAL A 34 -10.15 -0.36 0.23
C VAL A 34 -9.62 -1.63 0.88
N LEU A 35 -10.22 -2.04 2.00
CA LEU A 35 -9.80 -3.21 2.77
C LEU A 35 -10.85 -4.31 2.64
N PRO A 36 -10.53 -5.47 2.03
CA PRO A 36 -11.42 -6.62 2.00
C PRO A 36 -11.52 -7.25 3.40
N ILE A 37 -12.74 -7.35 3.94
CA ILE A 37 -13.00 -7.88 5.28
C ILE A 37 -13.97 -9.05 5.17
N LYS A 38 -13.56 -10.21 5.67
CA LYS A 38 -14.43 -11.40 5.78
C LYS A 38 -15.20 -11.41 7.10
N GLU A 39 -14.49 -11.17 8.20
CA GLU A 39 -15.03 -11.23 9.56
C GLU A 39 -14.47 -10.08 10.39
N TYR A 40 -15.21 -9.68 11.44
CA TYR A 40 -14.81 -8.59 12.33
C TYR A 40 -14.35 -9.16 13.66
N THR A 41 -13.04 -9.24 13.86
CA THR A 41 -12.44 -9.83 15.07
C THR A 41 -11.76 -8.77 15.95
N ASP A 42 -11.48 -9.11 17.20
CA ASP A 42 -10.79 -8.23 18.16
C ASP A 42 -9.25 -8.33 18.10
N ASP A 43 -8.73 -9.39 17.48
CA ASP A 43 -7.29 -9.66 17.31
C ASP A 43 -6.72 -9.07 16.01
N GLN A 44 -7.58 -8.56 15.14
CA GLN A 44 -7.21 -7.77 13.97
C GLN A 44 -7.49 -6.29 14.21
N PHE A 45 -6.70 -5.44 13.56
CA PHE A 45 -6.82 -4.00 13.71
C PHE A 45 -6.77 -3.31 12.36
N VAL A 46 -7.47 -2.18 12.29
CA VAL A 46 -7.28 -1.19 11.23
C VAL A 46 -6.25 -0.18 11.73
N PHE A 47 -5.14 -0.07 11.01
CA PHE A 47 -4.05 0.86 11.30
C PHE A 47 -4.11 2.05 10.34
N PHE A 48 -4.05 3.26 10.89
CA PHE A 48 -4.18 4.51 10.16
C PHE A 48 -2.87 5.29 10.26
N ALA A 49 -2.50 5.96 9.17
CA ALA A 49 -1.45 6.98 9.14
C ALA A 49 -1.95 8.24 8.44
N THR A 50 -1.51 9.39 8.94
CA THR A 50 -1.86 10.73 8.43
C THR A 50 -0.63 11.41 7.85
N LYS A 51 -0.83 12.40 6.97
CA LYS A 51 0.27 13.15 6.36
C LYS A 51 1.16 13.85 7.39
N LYS A 52 0.60 14.35 8.50
CA LYS A 52 1.39 15.01 9.57
C LYS A 52 2.03 14.03 10.57
N GLY A 53 2.07 12.73 10.26
CA GLY A 53 2.81 11.74 11.04
C GLY A 53 2.08 11.23 12.28
N THR A 54 0.78 11.47 12.40
CA THR A 54 -0.08 10.81 13.41
C THR A 54 -0.47 9.42 12.92
N VAL A 55 -0.46 8.44 13.82
CA VAL A 55 -0.93 7.07 13.58
C VAL A 55 -1.98 6.66 14.59
N LYS A 56 -2.82 5.71 14.22
CA LYS A 56 -3.82 5.14 15.12
C LYS A 56 -4.05 3.67 14.83
N LYS A 57 -4.35 2.91 15.88
CA LYS A 57 -4.79 1.53 15.77
C LYS A 57 -6.17 1.36 16.40
N THR A 58 -7.11 0.76 15.68
CA THR A 58 -8.48 0.50 16.16
C THR A 58 -8.85 -0.96 15.89
N PRO A 59 -9.44 -1.70 16.84
CA PRO A 59 -9.86 -3.09 16.62
C PRO A 59 -10.83 -3.18 15.46
N LEU A 60 -10.70 -4.24 14.65
CA LEU A 60 -11.56 -4.44 13.50
C LEU A 60 -13.03 -4.58 13.91
N SER A 61 -13.30 -5.24 15.04
CA SER A 61 -14.62 -5.35 15.68
C SER A 61 -15.37 -4.01 15.83
N ALA A 62 -14.67 -2.88 15.97
CA ALA A 62 -15.28 -1.56 16.07
C ALA A 62 -15.98 -1.08 14.77
N PHE A 63 -15.72 -1.77 13.65
CA PHE A 63 -16.30 -1.51 12.32
C PHE A 63 -17.42 -2.51 11.95
N SER A 64 -17.81 -3.40 12.86
CA SER A 64 -18.84 -4.43 12.64
C SER A 64 -20.25 -3.88 12.40
N ASN A 65 -20.56 -2.71 12.95
CA ASN A 65 -21.87 -2.07 12.80
C ASN A 65 -21.86 -1.08 11.62
N GLN A 66 -22.11 -1.60 10.42
CA GLN A 66 -22.09 -0.80 9.19
C GLN A 66 -23.28 0.18 9.12
N ARG A 67 -23.04 1.36 8.54
CA ARG A 67 -24.08 2.36 8.24
C ARG A 67 -23.97 2.79 6.78
N ALA A 68 -25.11 3.12 6.17
CA ALA A 68 -25.18 3.56 4.77
C ALA A 68 -24.36 4.84 4.54
N ASN A 69 -24.45 5.81 5.45
CA ASN A 69 -23.77 7.11 5.35
C ASN A 69 -22.31 7.07 5.88
N GLY A 70 -21.72 5.88 6.00
CA GLY A 70 -20.39 5.73 6.59
C GLY A 70 -20.36 5.92 8.11
N ILE A 71 -19.17 5.77 8.69
CA ILE A 71 -18.90 5.98 10.10
C ILE A 71 -17.55 6.67 10.29
N ILE A 72 -17.40 7.51 11.32
CA ILE A 72 -16.10 8.11 11.65
C ILE A 72 -15.08 7.00 11.91
N ALA A 73 -13.97 6.99 11.17
CA ALA A 73 -12.89 6.02 11.33
C ALA A 73 -11.71 6.60 12.11
N VAL A 74 -11.44 7.91 12.00
CA VAL A 74 -10.41 8.67 12.73
C VAL A 74 -10.80 10.15 12.77
N ASN A 75 -10.48 10.83 13.88
CA ASN A 75 -10.62 12.29 13.96
C ASN A 75 -9.31 12.95 13.48
N LEU A 76 -9.37 13.65 12.36
CA LEU A 76 -8.23 14.40 11.83
C LEU A 76 -8.11 15.74 12.55
N ARG A 77 -6.86 16.21 12.73
CA ARG A 77 -6.61 17.58 13.19
C ARG A 77 -6.74 18.53 12.00
N GLU A 78 -6.95 19.81 12.28
CA GLU A 78 -6.99 20.85 11.25
C GLU A 78 -5.70 20.84 10.41
N GLY A 79 -5.86 20.84 9.07
CA GLY A 79 -4.74 20.78 8.12
C GLY A 79 -4.02 19.43 8.03
N ASP A 80 -4.59 18.37 8.62
CA ASP A 80 -4.08 17.00 8.50
C ASP A 80 -5.03 16.17 7.61
N GLU A 81 -4.45 15.22 6.88
CA GLU A 81 -5.16 14.36 5.94
C GLU A 81 -4.79 12.91 6.22
N LEU A 82 -5.74 12.01 5.98
CA LEU A 82 -5.45 10.58 5.97
C LEU A 82 -4.53 10.28 4.79
N LEU A 83 -3.45 9.54 5.04
CA LEU A 83 -2.48 9.15 4.01
C LEU A 83 -2.62 7.67 3.63
N GLY A 84 -2.88 6.82 4.62
CA GLY A 84 -2.87 5.38 4.40
C GLY A 84 -3.58 4.64 5.51
N VAL A 85 -4.18 3.52 5.11
CA VAL A 85 -4.87 2.59 6.02
C VAL A 85 -4.52 1.18 5.61
N ASP A 86 -4.21 0.33 6.57
CA ASP A 86 -3.94 -1.09 6.32
C ASP A 86 -4.33 -1.95 7.52
N MET A 87 -4.43 -3.26 7.31
CA MET A 87 -4.78 -4.24 8.33
C MET A 87 -3.54 -4.69 9.09
N THR A 88 -3.65 -4.83 10.42
CA THR A 88 -2.61 -5.44 11.27
C THR A 88 -3.21 -6.52 12.17
N ASN A 89 -2.35 -7.35 12.78
CA ASN A 89 -2.76 -8.58 13.47
C ASN A 89 -2.17 -8.73 14.90
N GLY A 90 -1.75 -7.62 15.51
CA GLY A 90 -1.08 -7.59 16.81
C GLY A 90 0.42 -7.91 16.77
N ASN A 91 0.95 -8.43 15.65
CA ASN A 91 2.35 -8.84 15.51
C ASN A 91 3.06 -8.18 14.32
N SER A 92 2.42 -7.20 13.68
CA SER A 92 2.96 -6.53 12.50
C SER A 92 3.93 -5.41 12.87
N ASP A 93 4.92 -5.19 12.03
CA ASP A 93 5.70 -3.96 12.04
C ASP A 93 5.04 -2.92 11.12
N VAL A 94 5.19 -1.65 11.47
CA VAL A 94 4.70 -0.52 10.70
C VAL A 94 5.89 0.31 10.26
N MET A 95 5.91 0.65 8.98
CA MET A 95 6.89 1.54 8.38
C MET A 95 6.21 2.81 7.87
N LEU A 96 6.75 3.96 8.26
CA LEU A 96 6.30 5.28 7.81
C LEU A 96 7.45 5.97 7.08
N PHE A 97 7.16 6.50 5.90
CA PHE A 97 8.12 7.15 5.02
C PHE A 97 7.79 8.63 4.86
N SER A 98 8.79 9.50 4.98
CA SER A 98 8.65 10.93 4.69
C SER A 98 9.09 11.30 3.28
N ASP A 99 8.54 12.40 2.76
CA ASP A 99 8.95 13.04 1.50
C ASP A 99 10.45 13.40 1.47
N THR A 100 11.03 13.68 2.64
CA THR A 100 12.46 13.97 2.83
C THR A 100 13.37 12.74 2.80
N GLY A 101 12.83 11.53 2.55
CA GLY A 101 13.61 10.30 2.43
C GLY A 101 13.93 9.61 3.76
N LYS A 102 13.24 9.98 4.85
CA LYS A 102 13.35 9.28 6.13
C LYS A 102 12.34 8.15 6.22
N VAL A 103 12.66 7.15 7.04
CA VAL A 103 11.79 6.03 7.36
C VAL A 103 11.90 5.70 8.85
N ILE A 104 10.77 5.40 9.48
CA ILE A 104 10.74 4.78 10.80
C ILE A 104 10.02 3.44 10.71
N ARG A 105 10.59 2.41 11.31
CA ARG A 105 9.98 1.08 11.46
C ARG A 105 9.83 0.79 12.94
N PHE A 106 8.62 0.48 13.39
CA PHE A 106 8.34 0.13 14.78
C PHE A 106 7.28 -0.97 14.85
N ASN A 107 7.23 -1.71 15.95
CA ASN A 107 6.22 -2.74 16.14
C ASN A 107 4.86 -2.10 16.45
N GLU A 108 3.77 -2.63 15.89
CA GLU A 108 2.44 -2.05 16.07
C GLU A 108 1.97 -1.95 17.53
N ASN A 109 2.58 -2.73 18.44
CA ASN A 109 2.26 -2.70 19.87
C ASN A 109 2.77 -1.44 20.59
N ASP A 110 3.64 -0.66 19.95
CA ASP A 110 4.00 0.69 20.41
C ASP A 110 2.81 1.67 20.30
N VAL A 111 1.75 1.29 19.58
CA VAL A 111 0.49 2.02 19.45
C VAL A 111 -0.61 1.25 20.18
N ARG A 112 -1.09 1.81 21.29
CA ARG A 112 -2.25 1.25 22.00
C ARG A 112 -3.50 1.27 21.12
N SER A 113 -4.35 0.27 21.32
CA SER A 113 -5.69 0.24 20.73
C SER A 113 -6.53 1.43 21.21
N MET A 114 -7.27 2.04 20.28
CA MET A 114 -8.09 3.22 20.50
C MET A 114 -9.43 3.12 19.78
N GLY A 115 -10.45 3.80 20.32
CA GLY A 115 -11.74 3.94 19.68
C GLY A 115 -11.69 4.73 18.37
N ARG A 116 -12.74 4.58 17.58
CA ARG A 116 -12.87 5.21 16.26
C ARG A 116 -12.79 6.73 16.25
N THR A 117 -13.32 7.40 17.27
CA THR A 117 -13.30 8.87 17.39
C THR A 117 -11.98 9.43 17.92
N ALA A 118 -11.00 8.59 18.28
CA ALA A 118 -9.70 9.08 18.70
C ALA A 118 -8.90 9.64 17.51
N ALA A 119 -8.09 10.66 17.78
CA ALA A 119 -7.18 11.26 16.80
C ALA A 119 -5.91 10.43 16.58
N GLY A 120 -5.50 9.63 17.56
CA GLY A 120 -4.27 8.83 17.51
C GLY A 120 -3.09 9.44 18.23
N VAL A 121 -1.91 8.89 17.99
CA VAL A 121 -0.63 9.23 18.63
C VAL A 121 0.44 9.50 17.56
N ARG A 122 1.54 10.16 17.92
CA ARG A 122 2.62 10.42 16.96
C ARG A 122 3.26 9.10 16.49
N GLY A 123 3.28 8.85 15.18
CA GLY A 123 4.00 7.72 14.59
C GLY A 123 5.45 8.08 14.24
N MET A 124 5.64 9.23 13.60
CA MET A 124 6.95 9.74 13.19
C MET A 124 7.07 11.22 13.56
N ARG A 125 8.26 11.66 13.98
CA ARG A 125 8.58 13.08 14.08
C ARG A 125 9.13 13.55 12.74
N LEU A 126 8.35 14.37 12.04
CA LEU A 126 8.73 14.94 10.76
C LEU A 126 9.65 16.15 10.95
N ALA A 127 10.41 16.47 9.89
CA ALA A 127 11.06 17.76 9.77
C ALA A 127 9.99 18.85 9.57
N GLU A 128 10.41 20.11 9.69
CA GLU A 128 9.53 21.23 9.35
C GLU A 128 9.09 21.14 7.88
N ASP A 129 7.82 21.42 7.62
CA ASP A 129 7.14 21.34 6.31
C ASP A 129 7.18 19.98 5.59
N SER A 130 7.73 18.95 6.22
CA SER A 130 7.77 17.57 5.71
C SER A 130 6.47 16.85 6.02
N GLU A 131 6.12 15.88 5.17
CA GLU A 131 4.95 15.03 5.32
C GLU A 131 5.27 13.56 5.11
N LEU A 132 4.40 12.69 5.60
CA LEU A 132 4.43 11.28 5.26
C LEU A 132 3.93 11.08 3.83
N VAL A 133 4.60 10.18 3.09
CA VAL A 133 4.30 9.80 1.70
C VAL A 133 4.09 8.30 1.54
N GLY A 134 4.24 7.52 2.61
CA GLY A 134 3.98 6.09 2.58
C GLY A 134 3.72 5.48 3.95
N LEU A 135 2.77 4.55 3.99
CA LEU A 135 2.53 3.59 5.05
C LEU A 135 2.77 2.20 4.47
N VAL A 136 3.61 1.40 5.11
CA VAL A 136 3.78 -0.02 4.77
C VAL A 136 3.60 -0.84 6.05
N VAL A 137 2.68 -1.78 6.02
CA VAL A 137 2.56 -2.80 7.08
C VAL A 137 3.35 -4.04 6.67
N VAL A 138 4.08 -4.55 7.63
CA VAL A 138 4.98 -5.67 7.46
C VAL A 138 4.54 -6.76 8.43
N HIS A 139 3.88 -7.79 7.92
CA HIS A 139 3.44 -8.91 8.73
C HIS A 139 4.62 -9.78 9.17
N PRO A 140 4.54 -10.46 10.33
CA PRO A 140 5.59 -11.35 10.79
C PRO A 140 5.83 -12.49 9.79
N GLN A 141 7.07 -12.97 9.73
CA GLN A 141 7.42 -14.13 8.92
C GLN A 141 6.58 -15.34 9.33
N THR A 142 5.97 -15.99 8.34
CA THR A 142 5.38 -17.32 8.52
C THR A 142 6.10 -18.31 7.62
N LYS A 143 5.95 -19.61 7.87
CA LYS A 143 6.52 -20.64 6.99
C LYS A 143 5.97 -20.57 5.55
N GLU A 144 4.75 -20.05 5.40
CA GLU A 144 4.02 -19.96 4.14
C GLU A 144 4.25 -18.62 3.43
N ALA A 145 4.56 -17.57 4.19
CA ALA A 145 4.86 -16.23 3.68
C ALA A 145 6.15 -15.72 4.33
N PRO A 146 7.33 -16.04 3.75
CA PRO A 146 8.58 -15.47 4.19
C PRO A 146 8.56 -13.95 3.91
N ASN A 147 8.77 -13.16 4.95
CA ASN A 147 8.83 -11.71 4.89
C ASN A 147 10.18 -11.26 4.30
N GLU A 148 10.33 -11.44 3.00
CA GLU A 148 11.58 -11.30 2.24
C GLU A 148 11.50 -10.24 1.12
N GLY A 149 10.44 -9.43 1.13
CA GLY A 149 10.26 -8.36 0.16
C GLY A 149 11.31 -7.24 0.23
N ASP A 150 11.32 -6.43 -0.82
CA ASP A 150 12.08 -5.20 -0.90
C ASP A 150 11.15 -3.99 -0.72
N ILE A 151 11.69 -2.91 -0.16
CA ILE A 151 11.05 -1.60 -0.26
C ILE A 151 11.53 -0.94 -1.53
N LEU A 152 10.60 -0.70 -2.46
CA LEU A 152 10.84 0.16 -3.62
C LEU A 152 10.45 1.59 -3.24
N THR A 153 11.41 2.51 -3.37
CA THR A 153 11.20 3.95 -3.11
C THR A 153 11.44 4.73 -4.40
N ALA A 154 10.55 5.67 -4.72
CA ALA A 154 10.63 6.51 -5.90
C ALA A 154 10.57 8.01 -5.54
N THR A 155 11.22 8.85 -6.34
CA THR A 155 11.34 10.31 -6.13
C THR A 155 10.79 11.09 -7.31
N VAL A 156 10.44 12.37 -7.08
CA VAL A 156 9.77 13.25 -8.05
C VAL A 156 10.49 13.36 -9.40
N ASN A 157 11.81 13.27 -9.44
CA ASN A 157 12.59 13.38 -10.68
C ASN A 157 12.84 12.02 -11.37
N GLY A 158 12.07 10.98 -11.04
CA GLY A 158 12.14 9.69 -11.71
C GLY A 158 13.30 8.79 -11.26
N TYR A 159 13.85 9.04 -10.07
CA TYR A 159 14.87 8.19 -9.46
C TYR A 159 14.27 7.28 -8.39
N GLY A 160 14.93 6.17 -8.10
CA GLY A 160 14.49 5.25 -7.08
C GLY A 160 15.35 4.01 -7.01
N LYS A 161 14.93 3.07 -6.17
CA LYS A 161 15.67 1.83 -5.91
C LYS A 161 14.83 0.84 -5.11
N ARG A 162 15.26 -0.41 -5.12
CA ARG A 162 14.87 -1.43 -4.16
C ARG A 162 15.88 -1.52 -3.04
N THR A 163 15.42 -1.74 -1.82
CA THR A 163 16.28 -2.06 -0.68
C THR A 163 15.62 -3.15 0.15
N ALA A 164 16.41 -4.16 0.52
CA ALA A 164 15.91 -5.28 1.33
C ALA A 164 15.23 -4.80 2.61
N LEU A 165 14.06 -5.36 2.92
CA LEU A 165 13.33 -5.04 4.14
C LEU A 165 14.19 -5.23 5.40
N SER A 166 15.07 -6.24 5.39
CA SER A 166 16.01 -6.54 6.48
C SER A 166 17.01 -5.41 6.77
N GLU A 167 17.26 -4.50 5.81
CA GLU A 167 18.12 -3.33 6.05
C GLU A 167 17.44 -2.26 6.91
N TYR A 168 16.12 -2.32 7.12
CA TYR A 168 15.34 -1.36 7.89
C TYR A 168 15.21 -1.81 9.36
N PRO A 169 16.00 -1.25 10.31
CA PRO A 169 16.00 -1.65 11.70
C PRO A 169 14.79 -1.06 12.40
N LEU A 170 14.40 -1.74 13.46
CA LEU A 170 13.45 -1.22 14.43
C LEU A 170 14.01 0.03 15.11
N ARG A 171 13.15 1.03 15.27
CA ARG A 171 13.39 2.28 16.00
C ARG A 171 12.15 2.59 16.84
N GLY A 172 12.32 3.28 17.97
CA GLY A 172 11.19 3.62 18.83
C GLY A 172 10.22 4.59 18.14
N ARG A 173 8.91 4.27 18.18
CA ARG A 173 7.84 5.12 17.62
C ARG A 173 7.98 6.58 18.04
N GLY A 174 7.70 7.49 17.10
CA GLY A 174 7.70 8.94 17.33
C GLY A 174 9.08 9.59 17.19
N GLY A 175 10.11 8.82 16.86
CA GLY A 175 11.42 9.32 16.44
C GLY A 175 11.40 9.88 15.01
N GLN A 176 12.55 10.43 14.58
CA GLN A 176 12.74 10.93 13.20
C GLN A 176 13.06 9.83 12.18
N GLY A 177 13.33 8.61 12.64
CA GLY A 177 13.71 7.51 11.76
C GLY A 177 15.15 7.59 11.24
N VAL A 178 15.43 6.82 10.20
CA VAL A 178 16.72 6.70 9.52
C VAL A 178 16.56 7.05 8.03
N ILE A 179 17.67 7.17 7.29
CA ILE A 179 17.62 7.43 5.85
C ILE A 179 17.16 6.15 5.13
N SER A 180 16.11 6.27 4.32
CA SER A 180 15.65 5.25 3.37
C SER A 180 16.23 5.47 1.98
N ILE A 181 16.32 6.73 1.54
CA ILE A 181 16.94 7.16 0.29
C ILE A 181 17.51 8.57 0.49
N GLN A 182 18.61 8.89 -0.19
CA GLN A 182 19.15 10.24 -0.19
C GLN A 182 18.35 11.13 -1.15
N THR A 183 17.68 12.14 -0.60
CA THR A 183 17.07 13.23 -1.36
C THR A 183 18.14 14.28 -1.68
N SER A 184 18.18 14.73 -2.93
CA SER A 184 19.12 15.73 -3.45
C SER A 184 18.42 16.51 -4.55
N GLU A 185 18.99 17.61 -5.05
CA GLU A 185 18.42 18.33 -6.20
C GLU A 185 18.21 17.41 -7.43
N ARG A 186 19.09 16.42 -7.60
CA ARG A 186 18.96 15.40 -8.65
C ARG A 186 17.69 14.56 -8.50
N ASN A 187 17.44 14.08 -7.29
CA ASN A 187 16.35 13.15 -6.99
C ASN A 187 15.01 13.88 -6.77
N GLY A 188 15.07 15.03 -6.12
CA GLY A 188 13.95 15.66 -5.42
C GLY A 188 13.40 14.82 -4.27
N ASN A 189 12.22 15.20 -3.80
CA ASN A 189 11.51 14.53 -2.70
C ASN A 189 11.01 13.13 -3.11
N VAL A 190 10.79 12.28 -2.11
CA VAL A 190 10.16 10.97 -2.25
C VAL A 190 8.66 11.17 -2.53
N ILE A 191 8.13 10.41 -3.50
CA ILE A 191 6.69 10.41 -3.82
C ILE A 191 5.94 9.18 -3.30
N GLY A 192 6.68 8.14 -2.92
CA GLY A 192 6.09 6.91 -2.42
C GLY A 192 7.13 5.85 -2.11
N ALA A 193 6.73 4.94 -1.22
CA ALA A 193 7.46 3.73 -0.90
C ALA A 193 6.46 2.58 -0.77
N ILE A 194 6.74 1.47 -1.46
CA ILE A 194 5.87 0.29 -1.51
C ILE A 194 6.68 -0.97 -1.21
N LEU A 195 6.06 -1.92 -0.53
CA LEU A 195 6.61 -3.27 -0.35
C LEU A 195 6.33 -4.09 -1.60
N VAL A 196 7.39 -4.62 -2.19
CA VAL A 196 7.35 -5.38 -3.44
C VAL A 196 8.16 -6.67 -3.33
N ASP A 197 7.73 -7.67 -4.08
CA ASP A 197 8.40 -8.94 -4.30
C ASP A 197 9.04 -8.94 -5.71
N GLU A 198 10.01 -9.81 -5.96
CA GLU A 198 10.73 -9.82 -7.24
C GLU A 198 9.85 -10.10 -8.46
N GLY A 199 8.78 -10.88 -8.27
CA GLY A 199 7.81 -11.21 -9.31
C GLY A 199 6.82 -10.08 -9.62
N ASP A 200 6.75 -9.04 -8.78
CA ASP A 200 5.83 -7.94 -9.01
C ASP A 200 6.25 -7.05 -10.19
N GLU A 201 5.30 -6.22 -10.61
CA GLU A 201 5.54 -5.09 -11.48
C GLU A 201 5.20 -3.78 -10.77
N THR A 202 5.67 -2.67 -11.32
CA THR A 202 5.33 -1.33 -10.87
C THR A 202 4.73 -0.52 -12.00
N MET A 203 3.80 0.36 -11.64
CA MET A 203 3.31 1.45 -12.49
C MET A 203 3.86 2.77 -11.98
N LEU A 204 4.56 3.49 -12.83
CA LEU A 204 5.04 4.86 -12.60
C LEU A 204 4.15 5.82 -13.38
N ILE A 205 3.66 6.86 -12.70
CA ILE A 205 2.72 7.82 -13.28
C ILE A 205 3.27 9.23 -13.12
N THR A 206 3.33 9.98 -14.21
CA THR A 206 3.79 11.37 -14.22
C THR A 206 2.63 12.36 -14.25
N ASN A 207 2.90 13.62 -13.87
CA ASN A 207 1.95 14.72 -14.02
C ASN A 207 1.61 15.05 -15.49
N GLY A 208 2.45 14.61 -16.44
CA GLY A 208 2.21 14.71 -17.88
C GLY A 208 1.27 13.63 -18.43
N GLY A 209 0.83 12.68 -17.59
CA GLY A 209 -0.02 11.57 -18.01
C GLY A 209 0.75 10.40 -18.64
N THR A 210 2.07 10.35 -18.49
CA THR A 210 2.88 9.19 -18.89
C THR A 210 2.68 8.07 -17.87
N LEU A 211 2.33 6.87 -18.34
CA LEU A 211 2.24 5.66 -17.54
C LEU A 211 3.30 4.66 -18.00
N ILE A 212 4.17 4.22 -17.08
CA ILE A 212 5.21 3.23 -17.37
C ILE A 212 5.02 2.03 -16.46
N ARG A 213 4.81 0.87 -17.08
CA ARG A 213 4.82 -0.44 -16.41
C ARG A 213 6.20 -1.07 -16.55
N SER A 214 6.78 -1.52 -15.45
CA SER A 214 8.11 -2.15 -15.42
C SER A 214 8.17 -3.27 -14.39
N ARG A 215 8.98 -4.31 -14.65
CA ARG A 215 9.21 -5.38 -13.67
C ARG A 215 10.02 -4.87 -12.49
N VAL A 216 9.61 -5.22 -11.28
CA VAL A 216 10.34 -4.88 -10.05
C VAL A 216 11.76 -5.43 -10.09
N ALA A 217 11.94 -6.64 -10.64
CA ALA A 217 13.24 -7.27 -10.82
C ALA A 217 14.27 -6.40 -11.56
N GLU A 218 13.84 -5.53 -12.49
CA GLU A 218 14.72 -4.66 -13.28
C GLU A 218 15.19 -3.42 -12.50
N VAL A 219 14.50 -3.07 -11.41
CA VAL A 219 14.91 -1.96 -10.54
C VAL A 219 16.10 -2.39 -9.69
N SER A 220 17.17 -1.59 -9.69
CA SER A 220 18.38 -1.93 -8.95
C SER A 220 18.13 -2.05 -7.44
N ARG A 221 18.59 -3.17 -6.88
CA ARG A 221 18.62 -3.43 -5.44
C ARG A 221 19.93 -2.91 -4.85
N VAL A 222 19.84 -1.88 -4.02
CA VAL A 222 21.01 -1.26 -3.37
C VAL A 222 20.66 -0.84 -1.95
N GLY A 223 21.70 -0.58 -1.14
CA GLY A 223 21.51 -0.22 0.26
C GLY A 223 20.70 1.06 0.46
N ARG A 224 20.19 1.25 1.68
CA ARG A 224 19.32 2.39 2.00
C ARG A 224 19.95 3.76 1.75
N ASN A 225 21.13 4.00 2.31
CA ASN A 225 21.75 5.32 2.31
C ASN A 225 22.48 5.60 0.99
N THR A 226 21.72 5.56 -0.11
CA THR A 226 22.16 5.78 -1.48
C THR A 226 21.14 6.66 -2.20
N GLN A 227 21.52 7.24 -3.33
CA GLN A 227 20.62 8.05 -4.15
C GLN A 227 19.74 7.22 -5.11
N GLY A 228 19.97 5.91 -5.21
CA GLY A 228 19.31 5.06 -6.20
C GLY A 228 19.70 5.35 -7.65
N VAL A 229 18.94 4.76 -8.56
CA VAL A 229 19.13 4.79 -10.01
C VAL A 229 17.95 5.47 -10.70
N LYS A 230 18.08 5.73 -12.00
CA LYS A 230 16.97 6.26 -12.79
C LYS A 230 15.96 5.15 -13.06
N LEU A 231 14.70 5.36 -12.68
CA LEU A 231 13.58 4.47 -13.00
C LEU A 231 12.98 4.84 -14.35
N ILE A 232 12.84 6.13 -14.61
CA ILE A 232 12.20 6.70 -15.80
C ILE A 232 12.98 7.93 -16.25
N LYS A 233 13.05 8.14 -17.56
CA LYS A 233 13.53 9.41 -18.12
C LYS A 233 12.38 10.41 -18.10
N MET A 234 12.53 11.48 -17.33
CA MET A 234 11.58 12.58 -17.27
C MET A 234 11.73 13.50 -18.48
N GLY A 235 10.62 13.98 -19.03
CA GLY A 235 10.57 15.13 -19.93
C GLY A 235 10.79 16.47 -19.21
N ASP A 236 10.85 17.56 -19.98
CA ASP A 236 10.98 18.91 -19.43
C ASP A 236 9.73 19.27 -18.61
N ASN A 237 9.93 19.77 -17.38
CA ASN A 237 8.88 20.08 -16.41
C ASN A 237 7.96 18.89 -16.03
N GLU A 238 8.36 17.67 -16.38
CA GLU A 238 7.62 16.46 -16.00
C GLU A 238 8.12 15.95 -14.65
N GLN A 239 7.18 15.58 -13.79
CA GLN A 239 7.45 15.01 -12.46
C GLN A 239 6.72 13.70 -12.30
N LEU A 240 7.40 12.74 -11.66
CA LEU A 240 6.77 11.53 -11.18
C LEU A 240 5.87 11.91 -10.00
N ILE A 241 4.61 11.48 -10.03
CA ILE A 241 3.61 11.81 -9.00
C ILE A 241 3.10 10.59 -8.26
N SER A 242 3.26 9.38 -8.81
CA SER A 242 2.77 8.17 -8.18
C SER A 242 3.57 6.94 -8.59
N VAL A 243 3.65 5.99 -7.67
CA VAL A 243 4.16 4.64 -7.87
C VAL A 243 3.12 3.66 -7.31
N ALA A 244 2.76 2.64 -8.08
CA ALA A 244 1.83 1.59 -7.65
C ALA A 244 2.43 0.20 -7.89
N ARG A 245 2.16 -0.73 -6.97
CA ARG A 245 2.47 -2.16 -7.14
C ARG A 245 1.41 -2.81 -8.04
N ILE A 246 1.85 -3.67 -8.93
CA ILE A 246 1.01 -4.56 -9.72
C ILE A 246 1.46 -5.99 -9.41
N ILE A 247 0.52 -6.80 -8.94
CA ILE A 247 0.73 -8.24 -8.82
C ILE A 247 0.31 -8.83 -10.16
N PRO A 248 1.21 -9.49 -10.92
CA PRO A 248 0.83 -10.18 -12.15
C PRO A 248 -0.24 -11.22 -11.86
N GLU A 249 -1.20 -11.35 -12.75
CA GLU A 249 -2.13 -12.49 -12.69
C GLU A 249 -1.35 -13.75 -13.10
N GLU A 250 -1.47 -14.81 -12.31
CA GLU A 250 -1.10 -16.14 -12.78
C GLU A 250 -2.07 -16.51 -13.91
N GLU A 251 -1.56 -16.80 -15.10
CA GLU A 251 -2.37 -17.45 -16.13
C GLU A 251 -2.71 -18.84 -15.58
N GLU A 252 -3.97 -19.04 -15.15
CA GLU A 252 -4.49 -20.39 -14.92
C GLU A 252 -4.38 -21.13 -16.26
N GLU A 253 -3.38 -22.01 -16.40
CA GLU A 253 -3.42 -23.06 -17.41
C GLU A 253 -4.65 -23.92 -17.10
N LEU A 254 -5.76 -23.62 -17.77
CA LEU A 254 -6.91 -24.51 -17.83
C LEU A 254 -6.44 -25.78 -18.53
N ASP A 255 -6.04 -26.77 -17.75
CA ASP A 255 -5.71 -28.12 -18.21
C ASP A 255 -7.00 -28.79 -18.69
N ILE A 256 -7.40 -28.50 -19.93
CA ILE A 256 -8.49 -29.19 -20.61
C ILE A 256 -7.95 -30.57 -20.99
N SER A 257 -7.86 -31.47 -20.00
CA SER A 257 -7.76 -32.89 -20.30
C SER A 257 -9.13 -33.34 -20.81
N GLU A 258 -9.19 -33.55 -22.13
CA GLU A 258 -10.33 -34.15 -22.81
C GLU A 258 -10.60 -35.55 -22.23
N GLU A 259 -11.61 -35.68 -21.38
CA GLU A 259 -12.33 -36.95 -21.19
C GLU A 259 -13.09 -37.26 -22.49
N ASN A 260 -12.38 -37.80 -23.48
CA ASN A 260 -13.00 -38.61 -24.53
C ASN A 260 -13.39 -39.95 -23.92
N GLU A 261 -14.53 -40.00 -23.21
CA GLU A 261 -15.25 -41.25 -22.97
C GLU A 261 -15.66 -41.84 -24.33
N ASN A 262 -14.83 -42.75 -24.84
CA ASN A 262 -15.23 -43.71 -25.87
C ASN A 262 -16.34 -44.60 -25.29
N ILE A 263 -17.59 -44.19 -25.50
CA ILE A 263 -18.75 -45.07 -25.38
C ILE A 263 -18.68 -46.07 -26.54
N ASN A 264 -18.02 -47.21 -26.32
CA ASN A 264 -18.14 -48.39 -27.17
C ASN A 264 -19.50 -49.05 -26.90
N ILE A 265 -20.51 -48.70 -27.70
CA ILE A 265 -21.67 -49.56 -27.91
C ILE A 265 -21.25 -50.59 -28.96
N ASN A 266 -20.92 -51.80 -28.51
CA ASN A 266 -20.95 -52.99 -29.35
C ASN A 266 -22.22 -53.76 -29.03
N ASP A 267 -23.23 -53.56 -29.86
CA ASP A 267 -24.29 -54.53 -30.11
C ASP A 267 -23.70 -55.73 -30.88
N ASN A 268 -24.05 -56.95 -30.45
CA ASN A 268 -24.02 -58.28 -31.10
C ASN A 268 -23.92 -59.32 -29.95
N GLU A 269 -24.82 -60.27 -29.69
CA GLU A 269 -25.97 -60.90 -30.37
C GLU A 269 -27.01 -61.31 -29.30
#